data_AF-A0A942DEN8-F1
#
_entry.id   AF-A0A942DEN8-F1
#
_cell.length_a   1.000
_cell.length_b   1.000
_cell.length_c   1.000
_cell.angle_alpha   90.00
_cell.angle_beta   90.00
_cell.angle_gamma   90.00
#
_symmetry.space_group_name_H-M   'P 1'
#
loop_
_entity.id
_entity.type
_entity.pdbx_description
1 polymer ?
#
loop_
_entity_poly.entity_id
_entity_poly.type
_entity_poly.pdbx_seq_one_letter_code
_entity_poly.pdbx_strand_id
1 'polypeptide(L)'
;MEAATLNKELLEQYVLAGSSKTKPEQLRVLAEHFCDKIRLRVAENPATPPELLWNLAHDRNHDVRVAAGCNPSANESVLNLLVRDADIIVRHGMAQSIETPRLLLEILADDDNGWVRGEALKSLRILDSKVFDEVGNRRNRKRSRSRITTSDTESHEQVAS
;
A
#
# COMPACT_ATOMS: atom_id res chain seq x y z
N MET A 1 37.39 -0.73 19.43
CA MET A 1 35.93 -0.98 19.39
C MET A 1 35.70 -2.11 18.41
N GLU A 2 35.26 -3.26 18.90
CA GLU A 2 35.21 -4.53 18.17
C GLU A 2 34.04 -4.60 17.17
N ALA A 3 34.23 -5.32 16.07
CA ALA A 3 33.20 -5.56 15.05
C ALA A 3 31.89 -6.14 15.61
N ALA A 4 31.96 -6.87 16.73
CA ALA A 4 30.78 -7.39 17.43
C ALA A 4 29.87 -6.28 17.99
N THR A 5 30.46 -5.18 18.48
CA THR A 5 29.72 -4.04 19.02
C THR A 5 29.00 -3.28 17.90
N LEU A 6 29.68 -3.07 16.77
CA LEU A 6 29.11 -2.41 15.59
C LEU A 6 27.94 -3.22 15.00
N ASN A 7 28.08 -4.54 14.93
CA ASN A 7 27.01 -5.42 14.44
C ASN A 7 25.77 -5.40 15.35
N LYS A 8 25.98 -5.34 16.67
CA LYS A 8 24.89 -5.23 17.64
C LYS A 8 24.14 -3.89 17.51
N GLU A 9 24.88 -2.78 17.39
CA GLU A 9 24.29 -1.45 17.24
C GLU A 9 23.49 -1.32 15.94
N LEU A 10 24.01 -1.83 14.82
CA LEU A 10 23.28 -1.87 13.56
C LEU A 10 21.99 -2.68 13.65
N LEU A 11 22.01 -3.81 14.37
CA LEU A 11 20.82 -4.64 14.57
C LEU A 11 19.77 -3.91 15.42
N GLU A 12 20.18 -3.23 16.49
CA GLU A 12 19.29 -2.44 17.34
C GLU A 12 18.61 -1.31 16.54
N GLN A 13 19.37 -0.61 15.70
CA GLN A 13 18.84 0.43 14.82
C GLN A 13 17.90 -0.12 13.75
N TYR A 14 18.21 -1.29 13.19
CA TYR A 14 17.33 -1.97 12.22
C TYR A 14 16.00 -2.38 12.86
N VAL A 15 16.03 -2.94 14.07
CA VAL A 15 14.82 -3.30 14.82
C VAL A 15 14.01 -2.04 15.17
N LEU A 16 14.68 -0.96 15.59
CA LEU A 16 14.02 0.31 15.88
C LEU A 16 13.38 0.91 14.61
N ALA A 17 14.07 0.87 13.47
CA ALA A 17 13.55 1.37 12.20
C ALA A 17 12.24 0.70 11.78
N GLY A 18 12.11 -0.61 12.04
CA GLY A 18 10.92 -1.39 11.66
C GLY A 18 9.76 -1.38 12.67
N SER A 19 9.95 -0.82 13.87
CA SER A 19 8.94 -0.84 14.91
C SER A 19 7.87 0.25 14.70
N SER A 20 6.60 -0.14 14.70
CA SER A 20 5.46 0.81 14.59
C SER A 20 5.31 1.77 15.76
N LYS A 21 6.07 1.55 16.86
CA LYS A 21 6.09 2.42 18.04
C LYS A 21 7.21 3.46 18.00
N THR A 22 8.07 3.41 16.98
CA THR A 22 9.20 4.32 16.86
C THR A 22 8.70 5.72 16.59
N LYS A 23 9.22 6.69 17.36
CA LYS A 23 8.76 8.08 17.26
C LYS A 23 9.24 8.71 15.94
N PRO A 24 8.48 9.64 15.36
CA PRO A 24 8.86 10.35 14.14
C PRO A 24 10.28 10.93 14.17
N GLU A 25 10.70 11.51 15.29
CA GLU A 25 12.05 12.08 15.43
C GLU A 25 13.16 11.03 15.40
N GLN A 26 12.90 9.80 15.88
CA GLN A 26 13.85 8.70 15.76
C GLN A 26 13.91 8.17 14.33
N LEU A 27 12.75 8.07 13.66
CA LEU A 27 12.70 7.68 12.25
C LEU A 27 13.44 8.68 11.37
N ARG A 28 13.35 9.99 11.67
CA ARG A 28 14.10 11.05 10.96
C ARG A 28 15.60 10.78 10.97
N VAL A 29 16.17 10.48 12.15
CA VAL A 29 17.60 10.16 12.27
C VAL A 29 17.96 8.88 11.51
N LEU A 30 17.12 7.85 11.60
CA LEU A 30 17.36 6.56 10.93
C LEU A 30 17.19 6.65 9.40
N ALA A 31 16.38 7.57 8.89
CA ALA A 31 16.21 7.81 7.46
C ALA A 31 17.45 8.43 6.80
N GLU A 32 18.35 9.03 7.57
CA GLU A 32 19.63 9.57 7.07
C GLU A 32 20.79 8.59 7.30
N HIS A 33 20.51 7.39 7.82
CA HIS A 33 21.52 6.43 8.20
C HIS A 33 22.34 5.95 6.99
N PHE A 34 23.66 5.75 7.16
CA PHE A 34 24.55 5.37 6.06
C PHE A 34 24.20 4.02 5.41
N CYS A 35 23.74 3.06 6.23
CA CYS A 35 23.27 1.76 5.80
C CYS A 35 21.88 1.87 5.15
N ASP A 36 21.81 1.51 3.87
CA ASP A 36 20.59 1.46 3.08
C ASP A 36 19.55 0.50 3.64
N LYS A 37 19.95 -0.63 4.25
CA LYS A 37 19.01 -1.55 4.91
C LYS A 37 18.23 -0.88 6.04
N ILE A 38 18.84 0.06 6.77
CA ILE A 38 18.14 0.80 7.82
C ILE A 38 17.18 1.81 7.19
N ARG A 39 17.61 2.57 6.17
CA ARG A 39 16.74 3.51 5.46
C ARG A 39 15.56 2.82 4.80
N LEU A 40 15.79 1.65 4.19
CA LEU A 40 14.76 0.76 3.65
C LEU A 40 13.75 0.41 4.73
N ARG A 41 14.24 -0.02 5.90
CA ARG A 41 13.37 -0.44 7.00
C ARG A 41 12.57 0.71 7.59
N VAL A 42 13.08 1.94 7.55
CA VAL A 42 12.30 3.16 7.83
C VAL A 42 11.24 3.39 6.75
N ALA A 43 11.60 3.29 5.47
CA ALA A 43 10.65 3.45 4.36
C ALA A 43 9.50 2.44 4.41
N GLU A 44 9.73 1.22 4.90
CA GLU A 44 8.72 0.17 5.06
C GLU A 44 7.86 0.32 6.34
N ASN A 45 8.24 1.22 7.26
CA ASN A 45 7.54 1.37 8.53
C ASN A 45 6.24 2.18 8.34
N PRO A 46 5.05 1.65 8.68
CA PRO A 46 3.79 2.37 8.49
C PRO A 46 3.66 3.63 9.36
N ALA A 47 4.47 3.76 10.42
CA ALA A 47 4.53 4.96 11.25
C ALA A 47 5.41 6.08 10.65
N THR A 48 6.05 5.84 9.50
CA THR A 48 6.89 6.83 8.83
C THR A 48 6.04 7.97 8.26
N PRO A 49 6.28 9.23 8.67
CA PRO A 49 5.49 10.35 8.19
C PRO A 49 5.64 10.59 6.69
N PRO A 50 4.60 11.11 6.00
CA PRO A 50 4.65 11.40 4.57
C PRO A 50 5.81 12.32 4.15
N GLU A 51 6.17 13.29 4.98
CA GLU A 51 7.28 14.22 4.71
C GLU A 51 8.64 13.48 4.70
N LEU A 52 8.77 12.42 5.49
CA LEU A 52 9.97 11.60 5.49
C LEU A 52 9.98 10.62 4.32
N LEU A 53 8.83 10.08 3.95
CA LEU A 53 8.67 9.27 2.73
C LEU A 53 9.02 10.08 1.47
N TRP A 54 8.70 11.37 1.44
CA TRP A 54 9.14 12.27 0.35
C TRP A 54 10.65 12.32 0.20
N ASN A 55 11.40 12.42 1.30
CA ASN A 55 12.85 12.40 1.25
C ASN A 55 13.39 11.02 0.81
N LEU A 56 12.81 9.94 1.34
CA LEU A 56 13.20 8.57 0.99
C LEU A 56 12.84 8.19 -0.45
N ALA A 57 11.84 8.82 -1.05
CA ALA A 57 11.52 8.69 -2.47
C ALA A 57 12.59 9.30 -3.40
N HIS A 58 13.55 10.06 -2.85
CA HIS A 58 14.73 10.55 -3.57
C HIS A 58 16.01 9.78 -3.17
N ASP A 59 15.90 8.67 -2.44
CA ASP A 59 17.07 7.91 -2.01
C ASP A 59 17.86 7.37 -3.20
N ARG A 60 19.18 7.30 -3.04
CA ARG A 60 20.08 6.73 -4.04
C ARG A 60 19.84 5.25 -4.31
N ASN A 61 19.34 4.48 -3.33
CA ASN A 61 19.02 3.07 -3.48
C ASN A 61 17.55 2.91 -3.95
N HIS A 62 17.32 2.21 -5.06
CA HIS A 62 15.97 1.98 -5.60
C HIS A 62 15.05 1.19 -4.67
N ASP A 63 15.58 0.28 -3.84
CA ASP A 63 14.76 -0.53 -2.93
C ASP A 63 14.12 0.38 -1.89
N VAL A 64 14.88 1.38 -1.42
CA VAL A 64 14.37 2.40 -0.49
C VAL A 64 13.28 3.24 -1.15
N ARG A 65 13.48 3.63 -2.42
CA ARG A 65 12.47 4.39 -3.20
C ARG A 65 11.19 3.58 -3.41
N VAL A 66 11.31 2.31 -3.80
CA VAL A 66 10.16 1.39 -3.93
C VAL A 66 9.43 1.25 -2.60
N ALA A 67 10.14 0.99 -1.51
CA ALA A 67 9.54 0.88 -0.19
C ALA A 67 8.80 2.15 0.24
N ALA A 68 9.35 3.34 -0.09
CA ALA A 68 8.69 4.61 0.20
C ALA A 68 7.36 4.75 -0.53
N GLY A 69 7.26 4.29 -1.79
CA GLY A 69 6.02 4.29 -2.56
C GLY A 69 5.04 3.18 -2.19
N CYS A 70 5.54 2.05 -1.70
CA CYS A 70 4.72 0.95 -1.19
C CYS A 70 4.23 1.16 0.26
N ASN A 71 4.65 2.24 0.91
CA ASN A 71 4.23 2.54 2.27
C ASN A 71 2.75 3.02 2.29
N PRO A 72 1.88 2.48 3.16
CA PRO A 72 0.48 2.94 3.26
C PRO A 72 0.31 4.42 3.64
N SER A 73 1.33 5.04 4.23
CA SER A 73 1.38 6.47 4.57
C SER A 73 1.92 7.33 3.41
N ALA A 74 2.28 6.74 2.27
CA ALA A 74 2.73 7.47 1.08
C ALA A 74 1.59 8.31 0.51
N ASN A 75 1.84 9.61 0.35
CA ASN A 75 0.87 10.52 -0.23
C ASN A 75 0.96 10.56 -1.76
N GLU A 76 -0.02 11.21 -2.38
CA GLU A 76 -0.12 11.33 -3.84
C GLU A 76 1.15 11.94 -4.49
N SER A 77 1.85 12.85 -3.80
CA SER A 77 3.07 13.45 -4.32
C SER A 77 4.21 12.43 -4.43
N VAL A 78 4.39 11.59 -3.40
CA VAL A 78 5.37 10.49 -3.42
C VAL A 78 5.06 9.50 -4.55
N LEU A 79 3.80 9.07 -4.66
CA LEU A 79 3.41 8.09 -5.67
C LEU A 79 3.59 8.65 -7.10
N ASN A 80 3.20 9.90 -7.34
CA ASN A 80 3.35 10.55 -8.65
C ASN A 80 4.82 10.70 -9.09
N LEU A 81 5.71 10.94 -8.13
CA LEU A 81 7.15 10.98 -8.37
C LEU A 81 7.65 9.60 -8.81
N LEU A 82 7.33 8.55 -8.04
CA LEU A 82 7.91 7.22 -8.22
C LEU A 82 7.39 6.48 -9.46
N VAL A 83 6.15 6.71 -9.89
CA VAL A 83 5.66 6.14 -11.16
C VAL A 83 6.34 6.76 -12.39
N ARG A 84 7.10 7.86 -12.21
CA ARG A 84 7.91 8.51 -13.24
C ARG A 84 9.40 8.45 -12.93
N ASP A 85 9.80 7.59 -11.99
CA ASP A 85 11.21 7.43 -11.60
C ASP A 85 12.04 7.00 -12.82
N ALA A 86 13.28 7.48 -12.91
CA ALA A 86 14.16 7.13 -14.03
C ALA A 86 14.52 5.63 -14.02
N ASP A 87 14.55 5.00 -12.85
CA ASP A 87 14.88 3.59 -12.68
C ASP A 87 13.67 2.70 -12.97
N ILE A 88 13.85 1.76 -13.91
CA ILE A 88 12.85 0.77 -14.31
C ILE A 88 12.42 -0.10 -13.13
N ILE A 89 13.34 -0.43 -12.21
CA ILE A 89 13.05 -1.24 -11.03
C ILE A 89 12.05 -0.53 -10.12
N VAL A 90 12.17 0.79 -9.97
CA VAL A 90 11.24 1.58 -9.17
C VAL A 90 9.86 1.59 -9.80
N ARG A 91 9.76 1.93 -11.08
CA ARG A 91 8.47 1.96 -11.79
C ARG A 91 7.80 0.59 -11.83
N HIS A 92 8.58 -0.48 -12.00
CA HIS A 92 8.09 -1.86 -11.90
C HIS A 92 7.57 -2.17 -10.49
N GLY A 93 8.30 -1.80 -9.44
CA GLY A 93 7.86 -1.96 -8.05
C GLY A 93 6.53 -1.25 -7.78
N MET A 94 6.37 -0.03 -8.31
CA MET A 94 5.10 0.71 -8.24
C MET A 94 3.97 -0.02 -8.98
N ALA A 95 4.25 -0.65 -10.12
CA ALA A 95 3.25 -1.43 -10.86
C ALA A 95 2.77 -2.68 -10.08
N GLN A 96 3.58 -3.20 -9.16
CA GLN A 96 3.25 -4.35 -8.30
C GLN A 96 2.55 -3.96 -6.99
N SER A 97 2.69 -2.71 -6.57
CA SER A 97 2.15 -2.24 -5.30
C SER A 97 0.63 -2.16 -5.32
N ILE A 98 -0.01 -2.71 -4.28
CA ILE A 98 -1.46 -2.55 -4.06
C ILE A 98 -1.83 -1.13 -3.63
N GLU A 99 -0.86 -0.36 -3.15
CA GLU A 99 -1.05 1.04 -2.73
C GLU A 99 -1.02 2.00 -3.92
N THR A 100 -0.56 1.54 -5.10
CA THR A 100 -0.58 2.36 -6.31
C THR A 100 -2.02 2.52 -6.80
N PRO A 101 -2.57 3.75 -6.83
CA PRO A 101 -3.92 3.98 -7.29
C PRO A 101 -4.08 3.59 -8.76
N ARG A 102 -5.30 3.18 -9.14
CA ARG A 102 -5.64 2.81 -10.52
C ARG A 102 -5.14 3.81 -11.56
N LEU A 103 -5.36 5.11 -11.34
CA LEU A 103 -4.95 6.15 -12.27
C LEU A 103 -3.43 6.19 -12.51
N LEU A 104 -2.64 5.84 -11.50
CA LEU A 104 -1.18 5.76 -11.64
C LEU A 104 -0.74 4.44 -12.28
N LEU A 105 -1.49 3.35 -12.08
CA LEU A 105 -1.29 2.11 -12.83
C LEU A 105 -1.58 2.29 -14.33
N GLU A 106 -2.56 3.12 -14.70
CA GLU A 106 -2.85 3.47 -16.09
C GLU A 106 -1.66 4.21 -16.74
N ILE A 107 -1.01 5.12 -16.01
CA ILE A 107 0.23 5.76 -16.48
C ILE A 107 1.33 4.71 -16.71
N LEU A 108 1.52 3.78 -15.77
CA LEU A 108 2.52 2.71 -15.90
C LEU A 108 2.16 1.69 -16.99
N ALA A 109 0.89 1.55 -17.36
CA ALA A 109 0.46 0.73 -18.48
C ALA A 109 0.84 1.32 -19.85
N ASP A 110 1.19 2.61 -19.90
CA ASP A 110 1.74 3.28 -21.07
C ASP A 110 3.28 3.44 -20.99
N ASP A 111 3.95 2.80 -20.02
CA ASP A 111 5.40 2.88 -19.86
C ASP A 111 6.13 2.36 -21.12
N ASP A 112 7.23 3.03 -21.50
CA ASP A 112 8.09 2.61 -22.61
C ASP A 112 8.66 1.20 -22.38
N ASN A 113 8.99 0.87 -21.13
CA ASN A 113 9.53 -0.43 -20.78
C ASN A 113 8.43 -1.50 -20.72
N GLY A 114 8.59 -2.55 -21.55
CA GLY A 114 7.61 -3.63 -21.66
C GLY A 114 7.38 -4.44 -20.38
N TRP A 115 8.36 -4.52 -19.47
CA TRP A 115 8.19 -5.21 -18.19
C TRP A 115 7.29 -4.41 -17.24
N VAL A 116 7.52 -3.10 -17.13
CA VAL A 116 6.69 -2.20 -16.32
C VAL A 116 5.25 -2.21 -16.84
N ARG A 117 5.08 -1.97 -18.15
CA ARG A 117 3.79 -2.00 -18.82
C ARG A 117 3.05 -3.32 -18.63
N GLY A 118 3.74 -4.43 -18.82
CA GLY A 118 3.16 -5.77 -18.67
C GLY A 118 2.68 -6.04 -17.25
N GLU A 119 3.42 -5.56 -16.24
CA GLU A 119 3.03 -5.73 -14.83
C GLU A 119 1.86 -4.82 -14.44
N ALA A 120 1.87 -3.56 -14.87
CA ALA A 120 0.77 -2.62 -14.62
C ALA A 120 -0.56 -3.12 -15.20
N LEU A 121 -0.54 -3.65 -16.43
CA LEU A 121 -1.72 -4.25 -17.07
C LEU A 121 -2.24 -5.47 -16.30
N LYS A 122 -1.36 -6.31 -15.73
CA LYS A 122 -1.80 -7.42 -14.86
C LYS A 122 -2.47 -6.90 -13.60
N SER A 123 -1.88 -5.90 -12.95
CA SER A 123 -2.43 -5.28 -11.73
C SER A 123 -3.81 -4.66 -12.00
N LEU A 124 -3.98 -3.93 -13.10
CA LEU A 124 -5.27 -3.39 -13.54
C LEU A 124 -6.31 -4.50 -13.76
N ARG A 125 -5.93 -5.58 -14.45
CA ARG A 125 -6.83 -6.73 -14.66
C ARG A 125 -7.29 -7.37 -13.35
N ILE A 126 -6.41 -7.49 -12.36
CA ILE A 126 -6.75 -8.00 -11.03
C ILE A 126 -7.74 -7.05 -10.32
N LEU A 127 -7.55 -5.74 -10.44
CA LEU A 127 -8.49 -4.76 -9.89
C LEU A 127 -9.86 -4.87 -10.57
N ASP A 128 -9.90 -5.02 -11.89
CA ASP A 128 -11.15 -5.19 -12.63
C ASP A 128 -11.90 -6.45 -12.20
N SER A 129 -11.21 -7.59 -12.07
CA SER A 129 -11.84 -8.85 -11.64
C SER A 129 -12.45 -8.74 -10.24
N LYS A 130 -11.76 -8.09 -9.30
CA LYS A 130 -12.27 -7.88 -7.93
C LYS A 130 -13.52 -6.99 -7.89
N VAL A 131 -13.58 -5.97 -8.74
CA VAL A 131 -14.76 -5.08 -8.84
C VAL A 131 -16.00 -5.85 -9.29
N PHE A 132 -15.86 -6.78 -10.25
CA PHE A 132 -17.00 -7.59 -10.72
C PHE A 132 -17.56 -8.50 -9.62
N ASP A 133 -16.70 -9.13 -8.82
CA ASP A 133 -17.10 -9.99 -7.70
C ASP A 133 -17.86 -9.20 -6.62
N GLU A 134 -17.40 -7.99 -6.29
CA GLU A 134 -18.06 -7.13 -5.30
C GLU A 134 -19.45 -6.65 -5.76
N VAL A 135 -19.57 -6.22 -7.02
CA VAL A 135 -20.85 -5.76 -7.59
C VAL A 135 -21.85 -6.91 -7.71
N GLY A 136 -21.39 -8.10 -8.12
CA GLY A 136 -22.20 -9.31 -8.18
C GLY A 136 -22.77 -9.71 -6.81
N ASN A 137 -21.94 -9.66 -5.77
CA ASN A 137 -22.35 -10.00 -4.41
C ASN A 137 -23.32 -8.98 -3.79
N ARG A 138 -23.14 -7.67 -4.08
CA ARG A 138 -24.09 -6.61 -3.64
C ARG A 138 -25.48 -6.75 -4.27
N ARG A 139 -25.57 -7.17 -5.54
CA ARG A 139 -26.87 -7.39 -6.22
C ARG A 139 -27.64 -8.57 -5.62
N ASN A 140 -26.95 -9.64 -5.20
CA ASN A 140 -27.59 -10.77 -4.54
C ASN A 140 -28.14 -10.40 -3.14
N ARG A 141 -27.40 -9.63 -2.34
CA ARG A 141 -27.86 -9.19 -1.00
C ARG A 141 -29.12 -8.31 -1.03
N LYS A 142 -29.32 -7.49 -2.06
CA LYS A 142 -30.55 -6.69 -2.22
C LYS A 142 -31.77 -7.57 -2.57
N ARG A 143 -31.59 -8.63 -3.36
CA ARG A 143 -32.65 -9.60 -3.69
C ARG A 143 -33.06 -10.49 -2.50
N SER A 144 -32.11 -10.82 -1.61
CA SER A 144 -32.41 -11.57 -0.38
C SER A 144 -33.21 -10.76 0.64
N ARG A 145 -33.03 -9.44 0.70
CA ARG A 145 -33.77 -8.56 1.62
C ARG A 145 -35.19 -8.21 1.16
N SER A 146 -35.48 -8.23 -0.14
CA SER A 146 -36.84 -8.00 -0.66
C SER A 146 -37.77 -9.21 -0.53
N ARG A 147 -37.32 -10.33 0.04
CA ARG A 147 -38.09 -11.59 0.15
C ARG A 147 -38.58 -11.89 1.57
N ILE A 148 -38.34 -11.01 2.55
CA ILE A 148 -38.62 -11.26 3.99
C ILE A 148 -39.80 -10.41 4.51
N THR A 149 -40.50 -9.63 3.69
CA THR A 149 -41.62 -8.79 4.15
C THR A 149 -42.97 -9.19 3.55
N THR A 150 -43.42 -10.44 3.72
CA THR A 150 -44.84 -10.84 3.59
C THR A 150 -45.08 -12.18 4.28
N SER A 151 -45.09 -12.19 5.62
CA SER A 151 -45.82 -13.17 6.42
C SER A 151 -45.64 -12.75 7.87
N ASP A 152 -46.64 -12.07 8.43
CA ASP A 152 -46.99 -12.09 9.87
C ASP A 152 -48.00 -10.96 10.15
N THR A 153 -49.22 -11.09 9.61
CA THR A 153 -50.41 -10.44 10.17
C THR A 153 -51.65 -11.26 9.83
N GLU A 154 -51.75 -12.48 10.37
CA GLU A 154 -53.04 -13.17 10.46
C GLU A 154 -53.05 -14.00 11.74
N SER A 155 -53.66 -13.46 12.80
CA SER A 155 -54.41 -14.27 13.77
C SER A 155 -55.15 -13.37 14.76
N HIS A 156 -56.44 -13.72 14.93
CA HIS A 156 -57.39 -13.30 15.96
C HIS A 156 -58.19 -12.02 15.77
N GLU A 157 -59.36 -12.17 15.11
CA GLU A 157 -60.60 -11.60 15.63
C GLU A 157 -61.84 -12.35 15.09
N GLN A 158 -62.41 -13.27 15.88
CA GLN A 158 -63.81 -13.71 15.74
C GLN A 158 -64.34 -14.22 17.08
N VAL A 159 -65.03 -13.35 17.83
CA VAL A 159 -66.16 -13.73 18.73
C VAL A 159 -67.12 -12.54 18.79
N ALA A 160 -68.31 -12.66 18.17
CA ALA A 160 -69.55 -11.99 18.60
C ALA A 160 -70.74 -12.41 17.72
N SER A 161 -71.49 -13.42 18.19
CA SER A 161 -72.95 -13.44 18.33
C SER A 161 -73.37 -14.69 19.10
#